data_AF-A0A1B8TRQ8-F1
#
_entry.id   AF-A0A1B8TRQ8-F1
#
_cell.length_a   1.000
_cell.length_b   1.000
_cell.length_c   1.000
_cell.angle_alpha   90.00
_cell.angle_beta   90.00
_cell.angle_gamma   90.00
#
_symmetry.space_group_name_H-M   'P 1'
#
loop_
_entity.id
_entity.type
_entity.pdbx_description
1 polymer ?
#
loop_
_entity_poly.entity_id
_entity_poly.type
_entity_poly.pdbx_seq_one_letter_code
_entity_poly.pdbx_strand_id
1 'polypeptide(L)'
;MYYQFFPFHLKLKLIAWQDISKAYVRNYSPISDYGGWGLKGGWSSAKGKAINVSGDVGIQLELKTGKKLLIGTNKESEAKRVLATYSSKIEIL
;
A
#
# COMPACT_ATOMS: atom_id res chain seq x y z
N MET A 1 9.15 2.79 -5.34
CA MET A 1 8.92 2.57 -3.89
C MET A 1 9.50 1.25 -3.44
N TYR A 2 10.37 1.26 -2.43
CA TYR A 2 10.86 0.06 -1.76
C TYR A 2 10.07 -0.22 -0.49
N TYR A 3 9.83 -1.50 -0.17
CA TYR A 3 9.16 -1.89 1.08
C TYR A 3 9.61 -3.27 1.55
N GLN A 4 9.53 -3.52 2.86
CA GLN A 4 9.87 -4.79 3.49
C GLN A 4 8.97 -5.02 4.70
N PHE A 5 8.62 -6.28 4.95
CA PHE A 5 7.91 -6.69 6.15
C PHE A 5 8.64 -7.87 6.78
N PHE A 6 9.62 -7.57 7.63
CA PHE A 6 10.41 -8.57 8.33
C PHE A 6 9.57 -9.24 9.43
N PRO A 7 9.68 -10.57 9.64
CA PRO A 7 10.63 -11.53 9.04
C PRO A 7 10.19 -12.16 7.71
N PHE A 8 9.01 -11.82 7.19
CA PHE A 8 8.42 -12.49 6.02
C PHE A 8 9.01 -12.06 4.67
N HIS A 9 9.56 -10.86 4.58
CA HIS A 9 10.36 -10.40 3.45
C HIS A 9 11.84 -10.35 3.85
N LEU A 10 12.63 -11.31 3.38
CA LEU A 10 14.08 -11.36 3.64
C LEU A 10 14.87 -10.33 2.81
N LYS A 11 14.26 -9.73 1.79
CA LYS A 11 14.83 -8.68 0.95
C LYS A 11 13.79 -7.58 0.72
N LEU A 12 14.26 -6.35 0.46
CA LEU A 12 13.40 -5.26 0.01
C LEU A 12 12.71 -5.64 -1.31
N LYS A 13 11.41 -5.36 -1.38
CA LYS A 13 10.63 -5.42 -2.61
C LYS A 13 10.59 -4.04 -3.25
N LEU A 14 10.59 -4.01 -4.58
CA LEU A 14 10.48 -2.78 -5.38
C LEU A 14 9.17 -2.78 -6.15
N ILE A 15 8.45 -1.65 -6.07
CA ILE A 15 7.39 -1.27 -7.02
C ILE A 15 7.92 -0.04 -7.74
N ALA A 16 8.16 -0.12 -9.04
CA ALA A 16 8.68 1.01 -9.79
C ALA A 16 7.58 2.08 -9.96
N TRP A 17 7.97 3.36 -10.05
CA TRP A 17 7.00 4.46 -10.15
C TRP A 17 6.10 4.31 -11.38
N GLN A 18 6.68 3.90 -12.49
CA GLN A 18 5.98 3.63 -13.74
C GLN A 18 5.02 2.44 -13.67
N ASP A 19 4.99 1.65 -12.60
CA ASP A 19 4.04 0.55 -12.45
C ASP A 19 2.81 0.95 -11.62
N ILE A 20 2.86 2.12 -10.97
CA ILE A 20 1.80 2.65 -10.13
C ILE A 20 0.83 3.43 -11.02
N SER A 21 -0.45 3.11 -10.95
CA SER A 21 -1.53 3.88 -11.58
C SER A 21 -2.13 4.89 -10.61
N LYS A 22 -2.30 4.51 -9.33
CA LYS A 22 -2.77 5.41 -8.28
C LYS A 22 -2.05 5.13 -6.97
N ALA A 23 -1.77 6.18 -6.22
CA ALA A 23 -1.33 6.10 -4.83
C ALA A 23 -2.09 7.13 -4.00
N TYR A 24 -2.74 6.69 -2.91
CA TYR A 24 -3.52 7.59 -2.06
C TYR A 24 -3.57 7.07 -0.62
N VAL A 25 -3.74 7.99 0.33
CA VAL A 25 -4.00 7.64 1.72
C VAL A 25 -5.49 7.39 1.90
N ARG A 26 -5.85 6.30 2.58
CA ARG A 26 -7.23 6.00 2.95
C ARG A 26 -7.31 5.41 4.34
N ASN A 27 -8.48 5.55 4.94
CA ASN A 27 -8.89 4.73 6.06
C ASN A 27 -9.39 3.38 5.52
N TYR A 28 -9.30 2.34 6.33
CA TYR A 28 -9.78 1.00 6.00
C TYR A 28 -10.11 0.24 7.28
N SER A 29 -10.90 -0.82 7.19
CA SER A 29 -11.20 -1.66 8.34
C SER A 29 -10.32 -2.91 8.32
N PRO A 30 -9.34 -3.07 9.22
CA PRO A 30 -8.42 -4.21 9.15
C PRO A 30 -9.14 -5.56 9.22
N ILE A 31 -10.16 -5.66 10.09
CA ILE A 31 -10.90 -6.91 10.30
C ILE A 31 -11.79 -7.21 9.08
N SER A 32 -12.62 -6.26 8.63
CA SER A 32 -13.59 -6.54 7.56
C SER A 32 -13.02 -6.44 6.14
N ASP A 33 -12.00 -5.62 5.89
CA ASP A 33 -11.37 -5.54 4.55
C ASP A 33 -10.34 -6.66 4.33
N TYR A 34 -9.62 -7.08 5.38
CA TYR A 34 -8.43 -7.93 5.23
C TYR A 34 -8.33 -9.12 6.20
N GLY A 35 -9.25 -9.26 7.16
CA GLY A 35 -9.19 -10.36 8.14
C GLY A 35 -8.11 -10.17 9.21
N GLY A 36 -7.84 -8.93 9.62
CA GLY A 36 -6.92 -8.55 10.69
C GLY A 36 -5.61 -7.92 10.21
N TRP A 37 -4.61 -7.89 11.08
CA TRP A 37 -3.28 -7.32 10.83
C TRP A 37 -2.27 -8.39 10.36
N GLY A 38 -1.17 -7.94 9.77
CA GLY A 38 -0.06 -8.75 9.26
C GLY A 38 0.06 -8.69 7.74
N LEU A 39 0.60 -9.75 7.15
CA LEU A 39 0.49 -10.01 5.71
C LEU A 39 -0.88 -10.60 5.42
N LYS A 40 -1.72 -9.83 4.73
CA LYS A 40 -3.09 -10.22 4.44
C LYS A 40 -3.44 -10.12 2.97
N GLY A 41 -4.55 -10.77 2.63
CA GLY A 41 -5.08 -10.81 1.28
C GLY A 41 -4.31 -11.72 0.32
N GLY A 42 -4.84 -11.81 -0.89
CA GLY A 42 -4.32 -12.65 -1.97
C GLY A 42 -4.57 -12.00 -3.32
N TRP A 43 -3.93 -12.53 -4.37
CA TRP A 43 -4.03 -11.99 -5.73
C TRP A 43 -5.47 -11.99 -6.30
N SER A 44 -6.36 -12.82 -5.77
CA SER A 44 -7.75 -12.99 -6.22
C SER A 44 -8.77 -12.12 -5.48
N SER A 45 -8.38 -11.40 -4.42
CA SER A 45 -9.31 -10.54 -3.67
C SER A 45 -9.44 -9.17 -4.35
N ALA A 46 -10.66 -8.63 -4.47
CA ALA A 46 -10.92 -7.31 -5.04
C ALA A 46 -10.20 -6.16 -4.29
N LYS A 47 -9.85 -6.39 -3.02
CA LYS A 47 -9.14 -5.48 -2.12
C LYS A 47 -7.60 -5.61 -2.21
N GLY A 48 -7.10 -6.67 -2.84
CA GLY A 48 -5.67 -6.96 -3.00
C GLY A 48 -4.97 -7.39 -1.71
N LYS A 49 -3.66 -7.14 -1.65
CA LYS A 49 -2.83 -7.47 -0.48
C LYS A 49 -2.78 -6.30 0.50
N ALA A 50 -2.64 -6.60 1.78
CA ALA A 50 -2.32 -5.61 2.80
C ALA A 50 -1.11 -6.06 3.63
N ILE A 51 -0.33 -5.08 4.04
CA ILE A 51 0.77 -5.23 4.98
C ILE A 51 0.55 -4.20 6.07
N ASN A 52 0.14 -4.65 7.25
CA ASN A 52 -0.08 -3.74 8.38
C ASN A 52 0.33 -4.38 9.70
N VAL A 53 0.83 -3.58 10.63
CA VAL A 53 1.11 -4.00 12.02
C VAL A 53 0.02 -3.53 12.98
N SER A 54 -0.60 -2.38 12.76
CA SER A 54 -1.60 -1.79 13.67
C SER A 54 -2.40 -0.66 13.01
N GLY A 55 -3.50 -0.22 13.62
CA GLY A 55 -4.29 0.92 13.12
C GLY A 55 -5.10 0.62 11.85
N ASP A 56 -5.70 1.68 11.31
CA ASP A 56 -6.75 1.65 10.29
C ASP A 56 -6.52 2.67 9.16
N VAL A 57 -5.31 3.23 9.07
CA VAL A 57 -4.87 4.15 8.00
C VAL A 57 -3.78 3.50 7.17
N GLY A 58 -3.82 3.69 5.85
CA GLY A 58 -2.85 3.08 4.94
C GLY A 58 -2.64 3.86 3.65
N ILE A 59 -1.46 3.64 3.06
CA ILE A 59 -1.16 4.02 1.68
C ILE A 59 -1.67 2.91 0.78
N GLN A 60 -2.69 3.21 -0.02
CA GLN A 60 -3.21 2.33 -1.05
C GLN A 60 -2.44 2.57 -2.34
N LEU A 61 -1.91 1.49 -2.90
CA LEU A 61 -1.36 1.45 -4.25
C LEU A 61 -2.28 0.63 -5.15
N GLU A 62 -2.56 1.17 -6.31
CA GLU A 62 -3.18 0.48 -7.44
C GLU A 62 -2.16 0.46 -8.57
N LEU A 63 -1.77 -0.74 -8.99
CA LEU A 63 -0.80 -0.94 -10.06
C LEU A 63 -1.52 -0.98 -11.41
N LYS A 64 -0.81 -0.62 -12.48
CA LYS A 64 -1.32 -0.64 -13.86
C LYS A 64 -1.84 -2.02 -14.29
N THR A 65 -1.34 -3.08 -13.67
CA THR A 65 -1.80 -4.46 -13.87
C THR A 65 -3.13 -4.78 -13.16
N GLY A 66 -3.82 -3.82 -12.54
CA GLY A 66 -5.03 -4.01 -11.71
C GLY A 66 -4.77 -4.55 -10.29
N LYS A 67 -3.50 -4.77 -9.97
CA LYS A 67 -3.01 -5.35 -8.72
C LYS A 67 -3.03 -4.30 -7.61
N LYS A 68 -3.46 -4.64 -6.40
CA LYS A 68 -3.57 -3.69 -5.27
C LYS A 68 -2.72 -4.09 -4.08
N LEU A 69 -2.09 -3.10 -3.46
CA LEU A 69 -1.32 -3.26 -2.21
C LEU A 69 -1.65 -2.10 -1.26
N LEU A 70 -2.07 -2.44 -0.05
CA LEU A 70 -2.20 -1.48 1.05
C LEU A 70 -1.02 -1.64 2.03
N ILE A 71 -0.37 -0.53 2.38
CA ILE A 71 0.68 -0.48 3.41
C ILE A 71 0.14 0.36 4.57
N GLY A 72 -0.04 -0.27 5.73
CA GLY A 72 -0.55 0.40 6.93
C GLY A 72 0.44 1.40 7.52
N THR A 73 -0.09 2.48 8.11
CA THR A 73 0.67 3.54 8.77
C THR A 73 -0.18 4.22 9.84
N ASN A 74 0.44 4.62 10.95
CA ASN A 74 -0.19 5.50 11.95
C ASN A 74 0.22 6.98 11.73
N LYS A 75 0.85 7.29 10.60
CA LYS A 75 1.38 8.62 10.24
C LYS A 75 0.65 9.18 9.03
N GLU A 76 -0.65 9.45 9.19
CA GLU A 76 -1.53 9.85 8.09
C GLU A 76 -1.06 11.13 7.39
N SER A 77 -0.73 12.17 8.17
CA SER A 77 -0.34 13.47 7.64
C SER A 77 0.99 13.39 6.89
N GLU A 78 1.97 12.65 7.40
CA GLU A 78 3.25 12.40 6.73
C GLU A 78 3.03 11.64 5.42
N ALA A 79 2.19 10.60 5.43
CA ALA A 79 1.88 9.83 4.24
C ALA A 79 1.25 10.72 3.15
N LYS A 80 0.29 11.58 3.52
CA LYS A 80 -0.32 12.56 2.61
C LYS A 80 0.72 13.52 2.04
N ARG A 81 1.61 14.07 2.88
CA ARG A 81 2.69 14.99 2.45
C ARG A 81 3.63 14.31 1.45
N VAL A 82 4.07 13.09 1.72
CA VAL A 82 4.97 12.36 0.82
C VAL A 82 4.31 12.07 -0.52
N LEU A 83 3.04 11.64 -0.54
CA LEU A 83 2.34 11.40 -1.80
C LEU A 83 2.18 12.69 -2.62
N ALA A 84 1.90 13.82 -1.96
CA ALA A 84 1.84 15.12 -2.63
C ALA A 84 3.20 15.52 -3.24
N THR A 85 4.30 15.29 -2.53
CA THR A 85 5.66 15.56 -3.04
C THR A 85 5.99 14.77 -4.31
N TYR A 86 5.48 13.55 -4.46
CA TYR A 86 5.78 12.65 -5.58
C TYR A 86 4.62 12.47 -6.56
N SER A 87 3.58 13.32 -6.52
CA SER A 87 2.41 13.19 -7.40
C SER A 87 2.80 13.16 -8.88
N SER A 88 3.74 14.03 -9.28
CA SER A 88 4.27 14.10 -10.64
C SER A 88 4.99 12.84 -11.11
N LYS A 89 5.43 11.95 -10.22
CA LYS A 89 6.01 10.65 -10.60
C LYS A 89 4.95 9.57 -10.85
N ILE A 90 3.75 9.76 -10.32
CA ILE A 90 2.62 8.83 -10.41
C ILE A 90 1.70 9.21 -11.57
N GLU A 91 1.55 10.52 -11.83
CA GLU A 91 0.71 11.08 -12.90
C GLU A 91 1.33 10.98 -14.31
N ILE A 92 2.55 10.44 -14.47
CA ILE A 92 3.13 10.19 -15.80
C ILE A 92 2.50 8.91 -16.38
N LEU A 93 1.28 9.07 -16.91
CA LEU A 93 0.70 8.35 -18.05
C LEU A 93 -0.38 9.20 -18.71
#